data_AF-A0A409WLC4-F1
#
_entry.id   AF-A0A409WLC4-F1
#
_cell.length_a   1.000
_cell.length_b   1.000
_cell.length_c   1.000
_cell.angle_alpha   90.00
_cell.angle_beta   90.00
_cell.angle_gamma   90.00
#
_symmetry.space_group_name_H-M   'P 1'
#
loop_
_entity.id
_entity.type
_entity.pdbx_description
1 polymer ?
#
loop_
_entity_poly.entity_id
_entity_poly.type
_entity_poly.pdbx_seq_one_letter_code
_entity_poly.pdbx_strand_id
1 'polypeptide(L)'
;MSISPHEDELAHALIDLKSRDPQLGISKIHALLLKNYPDWIVSEKRTRKILQLHGLIVAPTQSSGAYEPPVYPSSRVIESLNLEQWSRKVAVKYFNKKKGKGLVALTDIDEGETIWREDPFIIAPEPEIYDMQKASTACGYCTTPLIPDSPLINACPASSSTSYCPSRFCNRLCLARSAKNHPLLCPVQNPASEPLLKFARDQQWMALHALAQTTSRILLANQLMEPALQHDWDVVMGLAELGMEDRFKYSFKSASAPEPDRATWKKGFELYVKAFKESVAPQDQKKLAKLLKKPLPEDVGNELFQYDGFLRGLGRMNLNLESHGGLYSVHAHLNHSCDPNTSVRHLDQRSALSRITVLAKRPIKIGEELVITYVNPKLGYKARQDELRGWGFGSCTCSRCVEEARMVRQAPATNDELDDLADELKAGLGVI
;
A
#
# COMPACT_ATOMS: atom_id res chain seq x y z
N MET A 1 35.40 -24.65 -53.05
CA MET A 1 35.61 -25.78 -52.11
C MET A 1 35.21 -25.24 -50.75
N SER A 2 34.27 -25.87 -50.08
CA SER A 2 33.68 -25.35 -48.86
C SER A 2 34.57 -25.66 -47.65
N ILE A 3 34.98 -24.62 -46.91
CA ILE A 3 35.99 -24.67 -45.83
C ILE A 3 35.31 -24.39 -44.49
N SER A 4 35.64 -25.17 -43.45
CA SER A 4 35.23 -24.84 -42.08
C SER A 4 36.30 -23.96 -41.44
N PRO A 5 36.01 -22.69 -41.09
CA PRO A 5 37.02 -21.76 -40.57
C PRO A 5 37.53 -22.16 -39.18
N HIS A 6 38.74 -21.72 -38.84
CA HIS A 6 39.30 -21.84 -37.49
C HIS A 6 38.47 -21.00 -36.49
N GLU A 7 38.46 -21.37 -35.21
CA GLU A 7 37.62 -20.67 -34.22
C GLU A 7 37.99 -19.19 -34.08
N ASP A 8 39.28 -18.84 -34.10
CA ASP A 8 39.74 -17.44 -33.99
C ASP A 8 39.30 -16.58 -35.18
N GLU A 9 39.40 -17.11 -36.40
CA GLU A 9 38.97 -16.40 -37.62
C GLU A 9 37.46 -16.17 -37.63
N LEU A 10 36.70 -17.19 -37.20
CA LEU A 10 35.25 -17.10 -37.08
C LEU A 10 34.83 -16.11 -35.97
N ALA A 11 35.55 -16.07 -34.85
CA ALA A 11 35.31 -15.12 -33.77
C ALA A 11 35.54 -13.68 -34.22
N HIS A 12 36.66 -13.39 -34.89
CA HIS A 12 36.95 -12.05 -35.42
C HIS A 12 35.88 -11.59 -36.41
N ALA A 13 35.47 -12.45 -37.35
CA ALA A 13 34.43 -12.12 -38.32
C ALA A 13 33.07 -11.84 -37.65
N LEU A 14 32.70 -12.61 -36.63
CA LEU A 14 31.45 -12.41 -35.89
C LEU A 14 31.48 -11.15 -35.01
N ILE A 15 32.63 -10.82 -34.42
CA ILE A 15 32.82 -9.58 -33.64
C ILE A 15 32.70 -8.36 -34.56
N ASP A 16 33.34 -8.36 -35.73
CA ASP A 16 33.27 -7.26 -36.69
C ASP A 16 31.86 -7.08 -37.28
N LEU A 17 31.15 -8.17 -37.61
CA LEU A 17 29.75 -8.09 -38.04
C LEU A 17 28.85 -7.51 -36.94
N LYS A 18 29.12 -7.86 -35.69
CA LYS A 18 28.34 -7.37 -34.56
C LYS A 18 28.67 -5.92 -34.16
N SER A 19 29.92 -5.49 -34.33
CA SER A 19 30.30 -4.10 -34.06
C SER A 19 29.68 -3.12 -35.06
N ARG A 20 29.51 -3.55 -36.32
CA ARG A 20 28.83 -2.77 -37.37
C ARG A 20 27.31 -2.73 -37.18
N ASP A 21 26.72 -3.85 -36.76
CA ASP A 21 25.27 -3.98 -36.57
C ASP A 21 24.90 -4.54 -35.18
N PRO A 22 25.07 -3.75 -34.09
CA PRO A 22 24.94 -4.24 -32.71
C PRO A 22 23.56 -4.82 -32.37
N GLN A 23 22.51 -4.40 -33.08
CA GLN A 23 21.12 -4.76 -32.81
C GLN A 23 20.67 -6.09 -33.47
N LEU A 24 21.44 -6.67 -34.40
CA LEU A 24 21.00 -7.85 -35.14
C LEU A 24 21.07 -9.14 -34.31
N GLY A 25 19.97 -9.90 -34.25
CA GLY A 25 19.95 -11.21 -33.57
C GLY A 25 20.85 -12.27 -34.23
N ILE A 26 21.10 -13.36 -33.51
CA ILE A 26 22.02 -14.45 -33.91
C ILE A 26 21.73 -14.97 -35.33
N SER A 27 20.48 -15.23 -35.68
CA SER A 27 20.12 -15.80 -36.98
C SER A 27 20.38 -14.83 -38.14
N LYS A 28 20.21 -13.51 -37.93
CA LYS A 28 20.51 -12.49 -38.95
C LYS A 28 22.02 -12.29 -39.11
N ILE A 29 22.77 -12.28 -38.01
CA ILE A 29 24.24 -12.26 -38.04
C ILE A 29 24.79 -13.51 -38.72
N HIS A 30 24.19 -14.69 -38.47
CA HIS A 30 24.57 -15.93 -39.12
C HIS A 30 24.35 -15.88 -40.64
N ALA A 31 23.21 -15.36 -41.10
CA ALA A 31 22.94 -15.16 -42.52
C ALA A 31 23.93 -14.17 -43.17
N LEU A 32 24.27 -13.06 -42.47
CA LEU A 32 25.27 -12.11 -42.95
C LEU A 32 26.67 -12.70 -43.03
N LEU A 33 27.04 -13.55 -42.06
CA LEU A 33 28.31 -14.27 -42.07
C LEU A 33 28.42 -15.14 -43.32
N LEU A 34 27.42 -15.98 -43.59
CA LEU A 34 27.42 -16.85 -44.78
C LEU A 34 27.34 -16.06 -46.10
N LYS A 35 26.74 -14.86 -46.08
CA LYS A 35 26.74 -13.95 -47.23
C LYS A 35 28.12 -13.33 -47.49
N ASN A 36 28.83 -12.92 -46.44
CA ASN A 36 30.14 -12.27 -46.56
C ASN A 36 31.27 -13.29 -46.79
N TYR A 37 31.08 -14.54 -46.37
CA TYR A 37 32.03 -15.63 -46.52
C TYR A 37 31.35 -16.85 -47.17
N PRO A 38 31.08 -16.81 -48.50
CA PRO A 38 30.28 -17.83 -49.19
C PRO A 38 30.93 -19.21 -49.24
N ASP A 39 32.27 -19.29 -49.10
CA ASP A 39 33.00 -20.55 -49.05
C ASP A 39 33.03 -21.19 -47.64
N TRP A 40 32.48 -20.53 -46.61
CA TRP A 40 32.52 -21.03 -45.24
C TRP A 40 31.36 -21.98 -44.91
N ILE A 41 31.66 -23.11 -44.25
CA ILE A 41 30.65 -23.97 -43.62
C ILE A 41 30.66 -23.72 -42.13
N VAL A 42 29.65 -23.00 -41.65
CA VAL A 42 29.43 -22.72 -40.23
C VAL A 42 27.98 -23.04 -39.90
N SER A 43 27.74 -23.71 -38.77
CA SER A 43 26.38 -23.94 -38.28
C SER A 43 25.91 -22.77 -37.41
N GLU A 44 24.61 -22.48 -37.40
CA GLU A 44 24.04 -21.44 -36.54
C GLU A 44 24.33 -21.71 -35.05
N LYS A 45 24.41 -22.99 -34.65
CA LYS A 45 24.80 -23.40 -33.30
C LYS A 45 26.23 -22.96 -32.96
N ARG A 46 27.16 -23.07 -33.91
CA ARG A 46 28.56 -22.63 -33.74
C ARG A 46 28.64 -21.10 -33.67
N THR A 47 27.90 -20.40 -34.52
CA THR A 47 27.76 -18.93 -34.46
C THR A 47 27.21 -18.46 -33.12
N ARG A 48 26.16 -19.11 -32.61
CA ARG A 48 25.57 -18.83 -31.29
C ARG A 48 26.58 -18.98 -30.17
N LYS A 49 27.32 -20.09 -30.15
CA LYS A 49 28.32 -20.38 -29.11
C LYS A 49 29.39 -19.29 -29.02
N ILE A 50 29.90 -18.84 -30.17
CA ILE A 50 30.95 -17.81 -30.24
C ILE A 50 30.39 -16.44 -29.85
N LEU A 51 29.21 -16.05 -30.34
CA LEU A 51 28.58 -14.79 -29.93
C LEU A 51 28.25 -14.75 -28.43
N GLN A 52 27.85 -15.88 -27.84
CA GLN A 52 27.64 -15.99 -26.39
C GLN A 52 28.95 -15.86 -25.60
N LEU A 53 30.00 -16.54 -26.04
CA LEU A 53 31.32 -16.50 -25.40
C LEU A 53 31.88 -15.07 -25.32
N HIS A 54 31.65 -14.27 -26.37
CA HIS A 54 32.10 -12.88 -26.44
C HIS A 54 31.08 -11.85 -25.92
N GLY A 55 29.97 -12.27 -25.30
CA GLY A 55 28.97 -11.34 -24.76
C GLY A 55 28.21 -10.52 -25.83
N LEU A 56 28.23 -10.98 -27.08
CA LEU A 56 27.72 -10.29 -28.28
C LEU A 56 26.29 -10.71 -28.66
N ILE A 57 25.56 -11.30 -27.72
CA ILE A 57 24.14 -11.60 -27.88
C ILE A 57 23.30 -10.40 -27.48
N VAL A 58 22.40 -9.98 -28.37
CA VAL A 58 21.30 -9.10 -27.98
C VAL A 58 20.42 -9.95 -27.09
N ALA A 59 20.22 -9.53 -25.84
CA ALA A 59 19.34 -10.20 -24.90
C ALA A 59 18.03 -10.53 -25.63
N PRO A 60 17.47 -11.74 -25.48
CA PRO A 60 16.25 -12.09 -26.17
C PRO A 60 15.24 -11.00 -25.85
N THR A 61 14.80 -10.30 -26.90
CA THR A 61 13.59 -9.49 -26.84
C THR A 61 12.56 -10.41 -26.24
N GLN A 62 12.13 -10.09 -25.01
CA GLN A 62 10.92 -10.65 -24.45
C GLN A 62 9.91 -10.65 -25.58
N SER A 63 9.34 -11.82 -25.85
CA SER A 63 8.10 -11.95 -26.63
C SER A 63 7.29 -10.69 -26.45
N SER A 64 6.82 -10.09 -27.54
CA SER A 64 5.92 -8.95 -27.56
C SER A 64 4.71 -9.20 -26.65
N GLY A 65 4.90 -9.05 -25.34
CA GLY A 65 3.88 -8.57 -24.45
C GLY A 65 3.67 -7.14 -24.90
N ALA A 66 2.42 -6.79 -25.16
CA ALA A 66 2.03 -5.40 -25.27
C ALA A 66 2.78 -4.62 -24.18
N TYR A 67 3.34 -3.46 -24.51
CA TYR A 67 3.78 -2.51 -23.49
C TYR A 67 2.53 -2.21 -22.65
N GLU A 68 2.36 -2.94 -21.55
CA GLU A 68 1.31 -2.64 -20.60
C GLU A 68 1.76 -1.38 -19.89
N PRO A 69 1.05 -0.26 -20.08
CA PRO A 69 1.42 0.99 -19.44
C PRO A 69 1.49 0.76 -17.93
N PRO A 70 2.46 1.38 -17.24
CA PRO A 70 2.56 1.26 -15.79
C PRO A 70 1.23 1.68 -15.15
N VAL A 71 0.65 0.77 -14.35
CA VAL A 71 -0.58 1.02 -13.61
C VAL A 71 -0.21 1.83 -12.36
N TYR A 72 -0.69 3.07 -12.29
CA TYR A 72 -0.55 3.91 -11.12
C TYR A 72 -1.76 3.78 -10.20
N PRO A 73 -1.62 4.00 -8.89
CA PRO A 73 -2.77 4.11 -8.00
C PRO A 73 -3.77 5.13 -8.52
N SER A 74 -5.03 4.72 -8.63
CA SER A 74 -6.11 5.63 -8.98
C SER A 74 -6.68 6.27 -7.71
N SER A 75 -7.12 7.52 -7.79
CA SER A 75 -7.80 8.22 -6.68
C SER A 75 -8.80 9.22 -7.26
N ARG A 76 -9.81 9.60 -6.47
CA ARG A 76 -10.85 10.55 -6.88
C ARG A 76 -10.95 11.72 -5.93
N VAL A 77 -11.15 12.91 -6.48
CA VAL A 77 -11.48 14.10 -5.68
C VAL A 77 -12.91 13.95 -5.20
N ILE A 78 -13.13 14.21 -3.91
CA ILE A 78 -14.45 14.15 -3.30
C ILE A 78 -14.98 15.59 -3.30
N GLU A 79 -15.86 15.92 -4.22
CA GLU A 79 -16.41 17.29 -4.36
C GLU A 79 -17.20 17.73 -3.13
N SER A 80 -17.84 16.78 -2.44
CA SER A 80 -18.61 16.98 -1.22
C SER A 80 -17.75 17.12 0.06
N LEU A 81 -16.43 16.95 -0.02
CA LEU A 81 -15.55 16.97 1.14
C LEU A 81 -15.34 18.42 1.63
N ASN A 82 -16.05 18.78 2.70
CA ASN A 82 -15.84 20.05 3.37
C ASN A 82 -14.54 20.03 4.18
N LEU A 83 -13.45 20.58 3.62
CA LEU A 83 -12.16 20.70 4.30
C LEU A 83 -12.18 21.72 5.44
N GLU A 84 -13.07 22.71 5.42
CA GLU A 84 -13.10 23.77 6.44
C GLU A 84 -13.37 23.24 7.86
N GLN A 85 -13.96 22.05 7.99
CA GLN A 85 -14.13 21.41 9.29
C GLN A 85 -12.80 21.03 9.97
N TRP A 86 -11.71 20.95 9.19
CA TRP A 86 -10.36 20.68 9.69
C TRP A 86 -9.41 21.86 9.49
N SER A 87 -9.43 22.48 8.31
CA SER A 87 -8.58 23.63 8.00
C SER A 87 -9.09 24.45 6.83
N ARG A 88 -8.97 25.77 6.95
CA ARG A 88 -9.21 26.73 5.86
C ARG A 88 -7.95 27.06 5.06
N LYS A 89 -6.80 26.48 5.44
CA LYS A 89 -5.50 26.79 4.83
C LYS A 89 -5.12 25.84 3.70
N VAL A 90 -5.95 24.85 3.38
CA VAL A 90 -5.64 23.81 2.39
C VAL A 90 -6.81 23.54 1.46
N ALA A 91 -6.51 23.11 0.24
CA ALA A 91 -7.49 22.64 -0.73
C ALA A 91 -7.03 21.33 -1.40
N VAL A 92 -7.98 20.50 -1.83
CA VAL A 92 -7.69 19.35 -2.67
C VAL A 92 -7.37 19.82 -4.09
N LYS A 93 -6.31 19.27 -4.67
CA LYS A 93 -5.93 19.48 -6.08
C LYS A 93 -5.65 18.14 -6.74
N TYR A 94 -6.20 17.92 -7.94
CA TYR A 94 -5.77 16.82 -8.79
C TYR A 94 -4.51 17.24 -9.57
N PHE A 95 -3.44 16.45 -9.49
CA PHE A 95 -2.17 16.76 -10.15
C PHE A 95 -2.07 16.13 -11.52
N ASN A 96 -2.17 14.79 -11.60
CA ASN A 96 -2.13 14.00 -12.84
C ASN A 96 -2.38 12.52 -12.53
N LYS A 97 -2.39 11.66 -13.55
CA LYS A 97 -2.59 10.21 -13.40
C LYS A 97 -1.54 9.49 -12.54
N LYS A 98 -0.29 9.99 -12.51
CA LYS A 98 0.80 9.36 -11.75
C LYS A 98 0.76 9.72 -10.27
N LYS A 99 0.46 10.98 -9.97
CA LYS A 99 0.44 11.52 -8.60
C LYS A 99 -0.94 11.47 -7.94
N GLY A 100 -2.00 11.43 -8.73
CA GLY A 100 -3.37 11.48 -8.24
C GLY A 100 -3.74 12.84 -7.67
N LYS A 101 -4.58 12.81 -6.63
CA LYS A 101 -4.95 13.99 -5.84
C LYS A 101 -3.89 14.33 -4.79
N GLY A 102 -3.88 15.56 -4.33
CA GLY A 102 -3.02 16.05 -3.26
C GLY A 102 -3.65 17.24 -2.52
N LEU A 103 -2.96 17.76 -1.51
CA LEU A 103 -3.33 19.01 -0.84
C LEU A 103 -2.38 20.14 -1.21
N VAL A 104 -2.92 21.33 -1.45
CA VAL A 104 -2.13 22.55 -1.65
C VAL A 104 -2.49 23.61 -0.62
N ALA A 105 -1.53 24.45 -0.26
CA ALA A 105 -1.74 25.56 0.65
C ALA A 105 -2.54 26.69 -0.02
N LEU A 106 -3.54 27.24 0.67
CA LEU A 106 -4.34 28.39 0.26
C LEU A 106 -3.81 29.72 0.83
N THR A 107 -2.93 29.64 1.82
CA THR A 107 -2.24 30.78 2.43
C THR A 107 -0.79 30.38 2.71
N ASP A 108 0.05 31.35 3.04
CA ASP A 108 1.33 31.04 3.67
C ASP A 108 1.07 30.36 5.04
N ILE A 109 1.92 29.39 5.39
CA ILE A 109 1.87 28.62 6.65
C ILE A 109 3.27 28.67 7.25
N ASP A 110 3.35 29.05 8.53
CA ASP A 110 4.63 29.20 9.24
C ASP A 110 5.17 27.84 9.71
N GLU A 111 6.49 27.77 9.91
CA GLU A 111 7.12 26.59 10.48
C GLU A 111 6.59 26.29 11.89
N GLY A 112 6.34 25.01 12.19
CA GLY A 112 5.79 24.56 13.48
C GLY A 112 4.29 24.78 13.63
N GLU A 113 3.63 25.46 12.69
CA GLU A 113 2.20 25.70 12.75
C GLU A 113 1.40 24.39 12.63
N THR A 114 0.35 24.24 13.44
CA THR A 114 -0.66 23.18 13.28
C THR A 114 -1.60 23.53 12.14
N ILE A 115 -1.51 22.78 11.05
CA ILE A 115 -2.35 22.97 9.86
C ILE A 115 -3.76 22.42 10.12
N TRP A 116 -3.86 21.22 10.72
CA TRP A 116 -5.11 20.66 11.24
C TRP A 116 -4.88 19.54 12.26
N ARG A 117 -5.96 19.12 12.93
CA ARG A 117 -6.05 17.88 13.70
C ARG A 117 -7.19 17.04 13.17
N GLU A 118 -7.04 15.72 13.17
CA GLU A 118 -8.04 14.84 12.59
C GLU A 118 -8.27 13.60 13.46
N ASP A 119 -9.53 13.32 13.76
CA ASP A 119 -9.96 12.05 14.35
C ASP A 119 -10.06 10.99 13.24
N PRO A 120 -9.73 9.73 13.52
CA PRO A 120 -9.67 8.70 12.49
C PRO A 120 -11.06 8.36 11.94
N PHE A 121 -11.09 8.12 10.63
CA PHE A 121 -12.22 7.50 9.95
C PHE A 121 -12.41 6.06 10.43
N ILE A 122 -11.34 5.27 10.45
CA ILE A 122 -11.25 3.98 11.15
C ILE A 122 -9.85 3.79 11.72
N ILE A 123 -9.69 2.79 12.60
CA ILE A 123 -8.37 2.36 13.08
C ILE A 123 -8.29 0.83 13.01
N ALA A 124 -7.23 0.34 12.36
CA ALA A 124 -6.71 -1.01 12.51
C ALA A 124 -5.50 -0.94 13.45
N PRO A 125 -5.67 -1.19 14.76
CA PRO A 125 -4.59 -1.03 15.73
C PRO A 125 -3.39 -1.91 15.41
N GLU A 126 -2.21 -1.43 15.79
CA GLU A 126 -0.98 -2.23 15.84
C GLU A 126 -1.20 -3.51 16.67
N PRO A 127 -0.49 -4.61 16.36
CA PRO A 127 -0.70 -5.91 17.00
C PRO A 127 -0.72 -5.86 18.54
N GLU A 128 0.20 -5.11 19.15
CA GLU A 128 0.31 -4.95 20.60
C GLU A 128 -0.91 -4.23 21.18
N ILE A 129 -1.38 -3.17 20.51
CA ILE A 129 -2.57 -2.42 20.90
C ILE A 129 -3.83 -3.27 20.71
N TYR A 130 -3.90 -4.08 19.64
CA TYR A 130 -4.99 -5.02 19.44
C TYR A 130 -5.06 -6.04 20.58
N ASP A 131 -3.93 -6.59 21.00
CA ASP A 131 -3.87 -7.52 22.10
C ASP A 131 -4.29 -6.85 23.42
N MET A 132 -3.91 -5.60 23.65
CA MET A 132 -4.42 -4.80 24.78
C MET A 132 -5.94 -4.58 24.70
N GLN A 133 -6.50 -4.31 23.52
CA GLN A 133 -7.96 -4.21 23.34
C GLN A 133 -8.67 -5.54 23.65
N LYS A 134 -8.07 -6.68 23.26
CA LYS A 134 -8.59 -8.01 23.60
C LYS A 134 -8.47 -8.32 25.09
N ALA A 135 -7.43 -7.80 25.75
CA ALA A 135 -7.27 -7.85 27.21
C ALA A 135 -8.11 -6.80 27.96
N SER A 136 -8.91 -5.98 27.27
CA SER A 136 -9.70 -4.89 27.88
C SER A 136 -8.86 -3.79 28.54
N THR A 137 -7.58 -3.65 28.17
CA THR A 137 -6.61 -2.68 28.71
C THR A 137 -6.29 -1.52 27.76
N ALA A 138 -6.86 -1.49 26.56
CA ALA A 138 -6.83 -0.35 25.65
C ALA A 138 -8.25 0.00 25.17
N CYS A 139 -8.46 1.27 24.85
CA CYS A 139 -9.73 1.72 24.29
C CYS A 139 -9.96 1.06 22.91
N GLY A 140 -11.10 0.38 22.76
CA GLY A 140 -11.56 -0.23 21.52
C GLY A 140 -11.97 0.76 20.43
N TYR A 141 -11.88 2.07 20.69
CA TYR A 141 -12.08 3.13 19.70
C TYR A 141 -10.78 3.90 19.48
N CYS A 142 -10.30 4.70 20.45
CA CYS A 142 -9.17 5.62 20.23
C CYS A 142 -7.77 5.05 20.52
N THR A 143 -7.66 3.74 20.73
CA THR A 143 -6.43 2.99 21.07
C THR A 143 -5.69 3.38 22.35
N THR A 144 -6.08 4.46 23.02
CA THR A 144 -5.47 4.91 24.28
C THR A 144 -5.47 3.79 25.33
N PRO A 145 -4.31 3.43 25.90
CA PRO A 145 -4.23 2.55 27.06
C PRO A 145 -5.14 3.03 28.19
N LEU A 146 -5.89 2.10 28.77
CA LEU A 146 -6.84 2.40 29.82
C LEU A 146 -6.14 2.45 31.17
N ILE A 147 -6.51 3.46 31.95
CA ILE A 147 -6.13 3.55 33.36
C ILE A 147 -7.03 2.56 34.13
N PRO A 148 -6.46 1.54 34.80
CA PRO A 148 -7.25 0.59 35.58
C PRO A 148 -8.20 1.30 36.56
N ASP A 149 -9.40 0.73 36.73
CA ASP A 149 -10.44 1.20 37.67
C ASP A 149 -10.95 2.64 37.46
N SER A 150 -10.59 3.29 36.35
CA SER A 150 -11.13 4.62 36.03
C SER A 150 -12.66 4.56 35.85
N PRO A 151 -13.43 5.39 36.57
CA PRO A 151 -14.90 5.40 36.48
C PRO A 151 -15.42 5.92 35.14
N LEU A 152 -14.54 6.46 34.29
CA LEU A 152 -14.86 6.92 32.95
C LEU A 152 -14.91 5.79 31.93
N ILE A 153 -14.37 4.61 32.26
CA ILE A 153 -14.33 3.47 31.34
C ILE A 153 -15.74 2.91 31.18
N ASN A 154 -16.18 2.81 29.92
CA ASN A 154 -17.46 2.21 29.56
C ASN A 154 -17.23 0.85 28.90
N ALA A 155 -17.97 -0.17 29.32
CA ALA A 155 -17.99 -1.45 28.63
C ALA A 155 -18.89 -1.41 27.39
N CYS A 156 -18.66 -2.34 26.46
CA CYS A 156 -19.61 -2.60 25.38
C CYS A 156 -21.02 -2.89 25.97
N PRO A 157 -22.08 -2.17 25.56
CA PRO A 157 -23.44 -2.40 26.07
C PRO A 157 -24.01 -3.78 25.78
N ALA A 158 -23.50 -4.46 24.76
CA ALA A 158 -23.90 -5.83 24.44
C ALA A 158 -23.17 -6.89 25.29
N SER A 159 -22.13 -6.51 26.04
CA SER A 159 -21.41 -7.43 26.90
C SER A 159 -22.24 -7.77 28.14
N SER A 160 -22.31 -9.04 28.48
CA SER A 160 -22.93 -9.55 29.70
C SER A 160 -22.04 -10.61 30.36
N SER A 161 -22.48 -11.15 31.51
CA SER A 161 -21.80 -12.27 32.17
C SER A 161 -21.85 -13.57 31.37
N THR A 162 -22.86 -13.74 30.51
CA THR A 162 -23.06 -14.95 29.68
C THR A 162 -22.60 -14.78 28.24
N SER A 163 -22.32 -13.55 27.80
CA SER A 163 -21.83 -13.24 26.46
C SER A 163 -20.86 -12.07 26.55
N TYR A 164 -19.56 -12.40 26.56
CA TYR A 164 -18.52 -11.42 26.87
C TYR A 164 -18.01 -10.69 25.61
N CYS A 165 -17.86 -9.37 25.72
CA CYS A 165 -17.12 -8.56 24.75
C CYS A 165 -15.95 -7.84 25.45
N PRO A 166 -14.72 -7.95 24.94
CA PRO A 166 -13.55 -7.31 25.56
C PRO A 166 -13.49 -5.79 25.31
N SER A 167 -14.28 -5.25 24.38
CA SER A 167 -14.21 -3.83 24.06
C SER A 167 -14.56 -2.96 25.26
N ARG A 168 -13.66 -2.03 25.57
CA ARG A 168 -13.79 -0.97 26.57
C ARG A 168 -13.55 0.38 25.93
N PHE A 169 -14.19 1.43 26.43
CA PHE A 169 -14.09 2.78 25.88
C PHE A 169 -13.70 3.76 26.97
N CYS A 170 -12.66 4.56 26.76
CA CYS A 170 -12.08 5.42 27.80
C CYS A 170 -13.06 6.50 28.33
N ASN A 171 -14.11 6.82 27.57
CA ASN A 171 -15.17 7.73 27.94
C ASN A 171 -16.43 7.48 27.09
N ARG A 172 -17.53 8.16 27.43
CA ARG A 172 -18.81 8.07 26.71
C ARG A 172 -18.73 8.52 25.25
N LEU A 173 -17.84 9.47 24.92
CA LEU A 173 -17.65 9.93 23.55
C LEU A 173 -17.05 8.82 22.68
N CYS A 174 -16.04 8.10 23.17
CA CYS A 174 -15.46 6.95 22.48
C CYS A 174 -16.47 5.81 22.33
N LEU A 175 -17.28 5.54 23.35
CA LEU A 175 -18.38 4.57 23.24
C LEU A 175 -19.35 4.97 22.12
N ALA A 176 -19.83 6.22 22.12
CA ALA A 176 -20.76 6.71 21.10
C ALA A 176 -20.17 6.67 19.69
N ARG A 177 -18.91 7.10 19.52
CA ARG A 177 -18.23 7.07 18.22
C ARG A 177 -17.94 5.64 17.74
N SER A 178 -17.68 4.72 18.66
CA SER A 178 -17.48 3.30 18.30
C SER A 178 -18.71 2.65 17.66
N ALA A 179 -19.92 3.19 17.86
CA ALA A 179 -21.14 2.66 17.28
C ALA A 179 -21.12 2.63 15.74
N LYS A 180 -20.22 3.40 15.10
CA LYS A 180 -20.01 3.38 13.65
C LYS A 180 -19.30 2.11 13.15
N ASN A 181 -18.64 1.32 14.01
CA ASN A 181 -17.83 0.16 13.60
C ASN A 181 -18.00 -1.06 14.51
N HIS A 182 -18.07 -0.82 15.81
CA HIS A 182 -18.02 -1.90 16.79
C HIS A 182 -19.15 -2.94 16.66
N PRO A 183 -20.43 -2.59 16.39
CA PRO A 183 -21.51 -3.58 16.39
C PRO A 183 -21.30 -4.79 15.47
N LEU A 184 -20.78 -4.61 14.25
CA LEU A 184 -20.51 -5.74 13.33
C LEU A 184 -19.18 -6.43 13.60
N LEU A 185 -18.33 -5.90 14.47
CA LEU A 185 -17.06 -6.50 14.89
C LEU A 185 -17.10 -7.01 16.35
N CYS A 186 -18.27 -6.89 16.98
CA CYS A 186 -18.48 -7.29 18.36
C CYS A 186 -18.72 -8.81 18.38
N PRO A 187 -17.93 -9.60 19.14
CA PRO A 187 -18.10 -11.06 19.18
C PRO A 187 -19.47 -11.49 19.74
N VAL A 188 -20.14 -10.62 20.51
CA VAL A 188 -21.48 -10.90 21.02
C VAL A 188 -22.57 -10.63 19.97
N GLN A 189 -22.48 -9.48 19.28
CA GLN A 189 -23.50 -9.04 18.33
C GLN A 189 -23.32 -9.64 16.94
N ASN A 190 -22.08 -9.89 16.52
CA ASN A 190 -21.74 -10.57 15.27
C ASN A 190 -20.58 -11.57 15.49
N PRO A 191 -20.85 -12.75 16.06
CA PRO A 191 -19.83 -13.78 16.29
C PRO A 191 -19.09 -14.20 15.01
N ALA A 192 -19.74 -14.12 13.85
CA ALA A 192 -19.13 -14.48 12.56
C ALA A 192 -17.94 -13.59 12.16
N SER A 193 -17.78 -12.41 12.78
CA SER A 193 -16.61 -11.54 12.58
C SER A 193 -15.35 -12.03 13.27
N GLU A 194 -15.47 -12.86 14.30
CA GLU A 194 -14.33 -13.24 15.14
C GLU A 194 -13.27 -14.08 14.38
N PRO A 195 -13.64 -15.08 13.57
CA PRO A 195 -12.68 -15.81 12.75
C PRO A 195 -11.89 -14.91 11.79
N LEU A 196 -12.54 -13.90 11.20
CA LEU A 196 -11.88 -12.94 10.31
C LEU A 196 -10.85 -12.10 11.07
N LEU A 197 -11.24 -11.54 12.22
CA LEU A 197 -10.35 -10.69 13.03
C LEU A 197 -9.19 -11.48 13.62
N LYS A 198 -9.44 -12.74 14.01
CA LYS A 198 -8.37 -13.67 14.43
C LYS A 198 -7.42 -13.95 13.28
N PHE A 199 -7.95 -14.26 12.08
CA PHE A 199 -7.11 -14.52 10.91
C PHE A 199 -6.25 -13.30 10.54
N ALA A 200 -6.82 -12.10 10.55
CA ALA A 200 -6.05 -10.87 10.32
C ALA A 200 -4.92 -10.69 11.35
N ARG A 201 -5.18 -10.96 12.64
CA ARG A 201 -4.14 -10.92 13.69
C ARG A 201 -3.07 -11.98 13.51
N ASP A 202 -3.46 -13.23 13.25
CA ASP A 202 -2.53 -14.35 13.09
C ASP A 202 -1.61 -14.16 11.86
N GLN A 203 -2.14 -13.56 10.79
CA GLN A 203 -1.38 -13.24 9.56
C GLN A 203 -0.67 -11.88 9.62
N GLN A 204 -0.77 -11.13 10.73
CA GLN A 204 -0.25 -9.75 10.83
C GLN A 204 -0.76 -8.84 9.70
N TRP A 205 -1.99 -9.05 9.25
CA TRP A 205 -2.52 -8.43 8.05
C TRP A 205 -3.36 -7.20 8.36
N MET A 206 -2.67 -6.08 8.64
CA MET A 206 -3.32 -4.82 9.02
C MET A 206 -4.33 -4.31 7.98
N ALA A 207 -4.04 -4.48 6.68
CA ALA A 207 -4.97 -4.11 5.60
C ALA A 207 -6.30 -4.86 5.68
N LEU A 208 -6.29 -6.15 6.03
CA LEU A 208 -7.52 -6.93 6.21
C LEU A 208 -8.32 -6.45 7.42
N HIS A 209 -7.65 -6.10 8.52
CA HIS A 209 -8.31 -5.52 9.69
C HIS A 209 -8.92 -4.15 9.36
N ALA A 210 -8.19 -3.28 8.68
CA ALA A 210 -8.68 -1.97 8.25
C ALA A 210 -9.88 -2.09 7.29
N LEU A 211 -9.85 -3.10 6.39
CA LEU A 211 -10.96 -3.38 5.49
C LEU A 211 -12.19 -3.87 6.27
N ALA A 212 -12.02 -4.73 7.28
CA ALA A 212 -13.11 -5.15 8.16
C ALA A 212 -13.72 -3.96 8.93
N GLN A 213 -12.89 -3.05 9.44
CA GLN A 213 -13.35 -1.82 10.09
C GLN A 213 -14.14 -0.92 9.13
N THR A 214 -13.60 -0.68 7.94
CA THR A 214 -14.24 0.14 6.90
C THR A 214 -15.57 -0.46 6.46
N THR A 215 -15.59 -1.76 6.20
CA THR A 215 -16.80 -2.49 5.80
C THR A 215 -17.89 -2.39 6.85
N SER A 216 -17.52 -2.59 8.12
CA SER A 216 -18.48 -2.38 9.21
C SER A 216 -19.06 -0.97 9.20
N ARG A 217 -18.22 0.04 8.94
CA ARG A 217 -18.67 1.43 8.89
C ARG A 217 -19.66 1.69 7.79
N ILE A 218 -19.36 1.25 6.57
CA ILE A 218 -20.25 1.40 5.42
C ILE A 218 -21.58 0.69 5.65
N LEU A 219 -21.55 -0.56 6.12
CA LEU A 219 -22.76 -1.34 6.35
C LEU A 219 -23.65 -0.74 7.45
N LEU A 220 -23.06 -0.19 8.52
CA LEU A 220 -23.81 0.49 9.58
C LEU A 220 -24.30 1.87 9.14
N ALA A 221 -23.53 2.62 8.35
CA ALA A 221 -23.96 3.88 7.76
C ALA A 221 -25.19 3.69 6.86
N ASN A 222 -25.25 2.59 6.08
CA ASN A 222 -26.44 2.20 5.31
C ASN A 222 -27.68 2.00 6.18
N GLN A 223 -27.53 1.65 7.46
CA GLN A 223 -28.68 1.47 8.37
C GLN A 223 -29.22 2.80 8.92
N LEU A 224 -28.44 3.89 8.83
CA LEU A 224 -28.82 5.22 9.29
C LEU A 224 -29.69 5.94 8.24
N MET A 225 -30.10 7.17 8.55
CA MET A 225 -30.77 8.03 7.56
C MET A 225 -29.74 8.58 6.58
N GLU A 226 -30.18 8.84 5.34
CA GLU A 226 -29.38 9.60 4.37
C GLU A 226 -29.02 10.98 4.93
N PRO A 227 -27.84 11.55 4.60
CA PRO A 227 -26.85 11.09 3.61
C PRO A 227 -25.68 10.28 4.19
N ALA A 228 -25.87 9.57 5.32
CA ALA A 228 -24.77 8.96 6.07
C ALA A 228 -23.94 7.94 5.25
N LEU A 229 -24.61 7.08 4.47
CA LEU A 229 -23.93 6.13 3.59
C LEU A 229 -23.13 6.86 2.52
N GLN A 230 -23.75 7.79 1.80
CA GLN A 230 -23.11 8.50 0.70
C GLN A 230 -21.82 9.18 1.15
N HIS A 231 -21.84 9.87 2.31
CA HIS A 231 -20.66 10.54 2.83
C HIS A 231 -19.51 9.58 3.12
N ASP A 232 -19.77 8.49 3.85
CA ASP A 232 -18.72 7.53 4.19
C ASP A 232 -18.25 6.75 2.95
N TRP A 233 -19.14 6.49 1.99
CA TRP A 233 -18.83 5.82 0.73
C TRP A 233 -17.95 6.68 -0.18
N ASP A 234 -18.26 7.98 -0.31
CA ASP A 234 -17.45 8.94 -1.06
C ASP A 234 -16.02 9.00 -0.52
N VAL A 235 -15.86 8.98 0.81
CA VAL A 235 -14.53 8.90 1.45
C VAL A 235 -13.78 7.66 1.00
N VAL A 236 -14.39 6.48 1.10
CA VAL A 236 -13.76 5.19 0.74
C VAL A 236 -13.40 5.15 -0.75
N MET A 237 -14.31 5.58 -1.63
CA MET A 237 -14.09 5.57 -3.08
C MET A 237 -13.16 6.69 -3.56
N GLY A 238 -12.91 7.69 -2.72
CA GLY A 238 -11.92 8.73 -2.97
C GLY A 238 -10.48 8.30 -2.68
N LEU A 239 -10.26 7.28 -1.84
CA LEU A 239 -8.93 6.81 -1.44
C LEU A 239 -8.08 6.37 -2.63
N ALA A 240 -6.75 6.38 -2.45
CA ALA A 240 -5.84 5.79 -3.43
C ALA A 240 -6.05 4.28 -3.52
N GLU A 241 -6.06 3.73 -4.73
CA GLU A 241 -6.35 2.34 -4.98
C GLU A 241 -5.39 1.76 -6.01
N LEU A 242 -4.80 0.62 -5.64
CA LEU A 242 -4.11 -0.29 -6.55
C LEU A 242 -4.42 -1.71 -6.07
N GLY A 243 -5.10 -2.51 -6.89
CA GLY A 243 -5.55 -3.84 -6.50
C GLY A 243 -4.41 -4.78 -6.12
N MET A 244 -4.69 -5.78 -5.29
CA MET A 244 -3.65 -6.70 -4.79
C MET A 244 -2.91 -7.44 -5.91
N GLU A 245 -3.55 -7.79 -7.02
CA GLU A 245 -2.87 -8.43 -8.17
C GLU A 245 -1.84 -7.48 -8.82
N ASP A 246 -2.18 -6.19 -8.99
CA ASP A 246 -1.23 -5.19 -9.50
C ASP A 246 -0.09 -4.95 -8.50
N ARG A 247 -0.42 -4.82 -7.21
CA ARG A 247 0.59 -4.71 -6.14
C ARG A 247 1.52 -5.92 -6.14
N PHE A 248 0.98 -7.13 -6.25
CA PHE A 248 1.78 -8.35 -6.34
C PHE A 248 2.62 -8.41 -7.62
N LYS A 249 2.18 -7.81 -8.72
CA LYS A 249 2.98 -7.75 -9.95
C LYS A 249 4.14 -6.76 -9.86
N TYR A 250 3.91 -5.58 -9.27
CA TYR A 250 4.87 -4.47 -9.30
C TYR A 250 5.69 -4.29 -8.01
N SER A 251 5.20 -4.80 -6.87
CA SER A 251 5.76 -4.57 -5.54
C SER A 251 6.35 -5.81 -4.88
N PHE A 252 6.40 -6.97 -5.56
CA PHE A 252 6.82 -8.28 -5.01
C PHE A 252 8.28 -8.41 -4.53
N LYS A 253 9.09 -7.35 -4.63
CA LYS A 253 10.52 -7.40 -4.30
C LYS A 253 10.90 -6.57 -3.07
N SER A 254 9.94 -6.12 -2.27
CA SER A 254 10.27 -5.58 -0.96
C SER A 254 10.64 -6.74 -0.04
N ALA A 255 11.94 -6.97 0.17
CA ALA A 255 12.43 -8.04 1.06
C ALA A 255 11.96 -7.86 2.51
N SER A 256 11.61 -6.63 2.91
CA SER A 256 11.23 -6.26 4.28
C SER A 256 9.75 -6.38 4.60
N ALA A 257 8.86 -6.44 3.60
CA ALA A 257 7.40 -6.51 3.80
C ALA A 257 6.70 -7.22 2.63
N PRO A 258 6.77 -8.55 2.55
CA PRO A 258 6.09 -9.31 1.50
C PRO A 258 4.57 -9.24 1.69
N GLU A 259 3.84 -8.95 0.61
CA GLU A 259 2.39 -9.07 0.59
C GLU A 259 1.97 -10.55 0.76
N PRO A 260 0.84 -10.85 1.44
CA PRO A 260 0.37 -12.22 1.57
C PRO A 260 0.13 -12.88 0.21
N ASP A 261 0.17 -14.22 0.17
CA ASP A 261 -0.03 -14.95 -1.07
C ASP A 261 -1.52 -15.05 -1.48
N ARG A 262 -1.77 -15.50 -2.71
CA ARG A 262 -3.14 -15.66 -3.25
C ARG A 262 -3.99 -16.65 -2.44
N ALA A 263 -3.38 -17.64 -1.81
CA ALA A 263 -4.11 -18.59 -0.96
C ALA A 263 -4.64 -17.89 0.30
N THR A 264 -3.80 -17.04 0.91
CA THR A 264 -4.15 -16.19 2.06
C THR A 264 -5.25 -15.21 1.69
N TRP A 265 -5.21 -14.63 0.49
CA TRP A 265 -6.28 -13.73 0.02
C TRP A 265 -7.62 -14.42 -0.13
N LYS A 266 -7.65 -15.59 -0.79
CA LYS A 266 -8.89 -16.38 -0.91
C LYS A 266 -9.45 -16.75 0.45
N LYS A 267 -8.58 -17.15 1.38
CA LYS A 267 -9.02 -17.47 2.75
C LYS A 267 -9.57 -16.27 3.49
N GLY A 268 -8.91 -15.12 3.37
CA GLY A 268 -9.39 -13.84 3.91
C GLY A 268 -10.76 -13.47 3.36
N PHE A 269 -10.97 -13.62 2.05
CA PHE A 269 -12.25 -13.33 1.40
C PHE A 269 -13.39 -14.23 1.90
N GLU A 270 -13.16 -15.54 2.03
CA GLU A 270 -14.16 -16.47 2.58
C GLU A 270 -14.60 -16.05 3.98
N LEU A 271 -13.65 -15.70 4.85
CA LEU A 271 -13.93 -15.25 6.22
C LEU A 271 -14.62 -13.89 6.23
N TYR A 272 -14.25 -13.01 5.31
CA TYR A 272 -14.83 -11.69 5.16
C TYR A 272 -16.31 -11.74 4.72
N VAL A 273 -16.63 -12.56 3.71
CA VAL A 273 -18.02 -12.80 3.28
C VAL A 273 -18.84 -13.41 4.41
N LYS A 274 -18.26 -14.37 5.16
CA LYS A 274 -18.92 -14.97 6.34
C LYS A 274 -19.22 -13.96 7.45
N ALA A 275 -18.30 -13.03 7.68
CA ALA A 275 -18.44 -12.02 8.72
C ALA A 275 -19.55 -11.00 8.42
N PHE A 276 -19.75 -10.63 7.15
CA PHE A 276 -20.52 -9.42 6.81
C PHE A 276 -21.70 -9.63 5.86
N LYS A 277 -21.79 -10.78 5.16
CA LYS A 277 -22.85 -11.04 4.18
C LYS A 277 -23.65 -12.29 4.49
N GLU A 278 -22.97 -13.43 4.66
CA GLU A 278 -23.65 -14.73 4.82
C GLU A 278 -22.90 -15.67 5.78
N SER A 279 -23.49 -15.93 6.95
CA SER A 279 -22.98 -16.96 7.86
C SER A 279 -23.68 -18.30 7.63
N VAL A 280 -22.89 -19.37 7.64
CA VAL A 280 -23.38 -20.75 7.53
C VAL A 280 -24.14 -21.18 8.80
N ALA A 281 -23.84 -20.56 9.95
CA ALA A 281 -24.52 -20.85 11.20
C ALA A 281 -25.86 -20.07 11.28
N PRO A 282 -27.02 -20.74 11.39
CA PRO A 282 -28.31 -20.06 11.39
C PRO A 282 -28.49 -19.04 12.52
N GLN A 283 -27.83 -19.24 13.66
CA GLN A 283 -27.87 -18.32 14.79
C GLN A 283 -27.12 -17.02 14.50
N ASP A 284 -25.95 -17.13 13.87
CA ASP A 284 -25.12 -15.97 13.50
C ASP A 284 -25.78 -15.18 12.37
N GLN A 285 -26.36 -15.87 11.37
CA GLN A 285 -27.12 -15.21 10.31
C GLN A 285 -28.30 -14.39 10.87
N LYS A 286 -29.01 -14.92 11.88
CA LYS A 286 -30.07 -14.19 12.57
C LYS A 286 -29.55 -12.96 13.32
N LYS A 287 -28.35 -13.04 13.93
CA LYS A 287 -27.74 -11.89 14.61
C LYS A 287 -27.32 -10.81 13.61
N LEU A 288 -26.67 -11.19 12.51
CA LEU A 288 -26.28 -10.27 11.43
C LEU A 288 -27.51 -9.58 10.82
N ALA A 289 -28.58 -10.31 10.52
CA ALA A 289 -29.82 -9.75 9.98
C ALA A 289 -30.53 -8.77 10.94
N LYS A 290 -30.30 -8.86 12.26
CA LYS A 290 -30.80 -7.86 13.22
C LYS A 290 -30.06 -6.54 13.14
N LEU A 291 -28.78 -6.58 12.76
CA LEU A 291 -27.94 -5.39 12.57
C LEU A 291 -28.17 -4.77 11.18
N LEU A 292 -28.34 -5.60 10.15
CA LEU A 292 -28.46 -5.17 8.75
C LEU A 292 -29.89 -5.39 8.23
N LYS A 293 -30.77 -4.45 8.54
CA LYS A 293 -32.19 -4.50 8.17
C LYS A 293 -32.47 -3.92 6.78
N LYS A 294 -31.75 -2.83 6.44
CA LYS A 294 -31.86 -2.18 5.13
C LYS A 294 -30.99 -2.92 4.11
N PRO A 295 -31.52 -3.26 2.93
CA PRO A 295 -30.71 -3.81 1.85
C PRO A 295 -29.62 -2.82 1.45
N LEU A 296 -28.49 -3.34 0.99
CA LEU A 296 -27.39 -2.54 0.49
C LEU A 296 -27.63 -2.18 -0.98
N PRO A 297 -27.29 -0.96 -1.44
CA PRO A 297 -27.24 -0.65 -2.87
C PRO A 297 -26.36 -1.65 -3.63
N GLU A 298 -26.78 -2.00 -4.85
CA GLU A 298 -26.16 -3.08 -5.62
C GLU A 298 -24.69 -2.79 -5.96
N ASP A 299 -24.37 -1.56 -6.33
CA ASP A 299 -23.03 -1.08 -6.64
C ASP A 299 -22.10 -1.20 -5.41
N VAL A 300 -22.58 -0.78 -4.23
CA VAL A 300 -21.85 -0.92 -2.97
C VAL A 300 -21.66 -2.39 -2.62
N GLY A 301 -22.69 -3.22 -2.79
CA GLY A 301 -22.62 -4.66 -2.53
C GLY A 301 -21.64 -5.39 -3.46
N ASN A 302 -21.60 -5.01 -4.73
CA ASN A 302 -20.65 -5.57 -5.69
C ASN A 302 -19.21 -5.17 -5.34
N GLU A 303 -18.98 -3.91 -5.01
CA GLU A 303 -17.64 -3.44 -4.63
C GLU A 303 -17.15 -4.07 -3.32
N LEU A 304 -18.03 -4.28 -2.33
CA LEU A 304 -17.65 -4.88 -1.05
C LEU A 304 -17.51 -6.40 -1.10
N PHE A 305 -18.35 -7.11 -1.86
CA PHE A 305 -18.51 -8.57 -1.71
C PHE A 305 -18.19 -9.40 -2.95
N GLN A 306 -17.72 -8.79 -4.04
CA GLN A 306 -17.04 -9.54 -5.11
C GLN A 306 -15.55 -9.69 -4.79
N TYR A 307 -14.93 -10.77 -5.26
CA TYR A 307 -13.52 -11.06 -4.97
C TYR A 307 -12.58 -9.95 -5.45
N ASP A 308 -12.81 -9.43 -6.66
CA ASP A 308 -12.00 -8.34 -7.21
C ASP A 308 -12.18 -7.04 -6.41
N GLY A 309 -13.41 -6.78 -5.94
CA GLY A 309 -13.71 -5.66 -5.05
C GLY A 309 -13.01 -5.78 -3.69
N PHE A 310 -12.97 -6.98 -3.13
CA PHE A 310 -12.19 -7.27 -1.91
C PHE A 310 -10.69 -7.03 -2.11
N LEU A 311 -10.11 -7.47 -3.23
CA LEU A 311 -8.70 -7.20 -3.55
C LEU A 311 -8.42 -5.71 -3.77
N ARG A 312 -9.34 -4.97 -4.41
CA ARG A 312 -9.24 -3.50 -4.48
C ARG A 312 -9.33 -2.87 -3.09
N GLY A 313 -10.25 -3.32 -2.25
CA GLY A 313 -10.42 -2.88 -0.87
C GLY A 313 -9.16 -3.05 -0.04
N LEU A 314 -8.50 -4.22 -0.11
CA LEU A 314 -7.21 -4.46 0.53
C LEU A 314 -6.12 -3.51 0.00
N GLY A 315 -6.07 -3.32 -1.32
CA GLY A 315 -5.18 -2.37 -1.97
C GLY A 315 -5.36 -0.93 -1.48
N ARG A 316 -6.62 -0.49 -1.31
CA ARG A 316 -6.95 0.82 -0.70
C ARG A 316 -6.41 0.92 0.72
N MET A 317 -6.59 -0.10 1.54
CA MET A 317 -6.09 -0.05 2.91
C MET A 317 -4.55 0.05 2.93
N ASN A 318 -3.87 -0.76 2.12
CA ASN A 318 -2.40 -0.72 2.02
C ASN A 318 -1.83 0.66 1.64
N LEU A 319 -2.56 1.44 0.84
CA LEU A 319 -2.07 2.73 0.32
C LEU A 319 -2.46 3.96 1.14
N ASN A 320 -3.37 3.84 2.13
CA ASN A 320 -3.94 5.03 2.78
C ASN A 320 -3.86 4.99 4.31
N LEU A 321 -3.41 3.89 4.90
CA LEU A 321 -3.18 3.81 6.33
C LEU A 321 -1.97 4.65 6.72
N GLU A 322 -2.15 5.46 7.76
CA GLU A 322 -1.07 6.10 8.50
C GLU A 322 -0.28 5.03 9.29
N SER A 323 0.95 5.35 9.70
CA SER A 323 1.89 4.40 10.33
C SER A 323 1.36 3.64 11.55
N HIS A 324 0.39 4.19 12.29
CA HIS A 324 -0.25 3.52 13.43
C HIS A 324 -1.63 2.91 13.09
N GLY A 325 -1.87 2.64 11.80
CA GLY A 325 -3.05 1.93 11.29
C GLY A 325 -4.34 2.76 11.30
N GLY A 326 -4.24 4.08 11.45
CA GLY A 326 -5.36 4.99 11.29
C GLY A 326 -5.62 5.30 9.81
N LEU A 327 -6.89 5.31 9.41
CA LEU A 327 -7.34 5.87 8.14
C LEU A 327 -8.02 7.20 8.41
N TYR A 328 -7.73 8.21 7.59
CA TYR A 328 -8.15 9.59 7.82
C TYR A 328 -8.62 10.22 6.51
N SER A 329 -9.71 10.97 6.54
CA SER A 329 -10.35 11.55 5.36
C SER A 329 -9.49 12.59 4.66
N VAL A 330 -8.80 13.46 5.41
CA VAL A 330 -7.95 14.52 4.85
C VAL A 330 -6.52 14.03 4.67
N HIS A 331 -5.93 13.41 5.70
CA HIS A 331 -4.54 12.92 5.62
C HIS A 331 -4.29 11.96 4.44
N ALA A 332 -5.27 11.16 4.02
CA ALA A 332 -5.14 10.29 2.83
C ALA A 332 -4.91 11.05 1.49
N HIS A 333 -4.94 12.38 1.50
CA HIS A 333 -4.58 13.22 0.34
C HIS A 333 -3.11 13.65 0.35
N LEU A 334 -2.33 13.41 1.41
CA LEU A 334 -0.94 13.86 1.47
C LEU A 334 -0.04 12.96 0.63
N ASN A 335 0.62 13.52 -0.38
CA ASN A 335 1.55 12.80 -1.25
C ASN A 335 2.95 12.64 -0.63
N HIS A 336 3.77 11.80 -1.25
CA HIS A 336 5.14 11.54 -0.84
C HIS A 336 6.15 12.62 -1.29
N SER A 337 7.11 12.94 -0.41
CA SER A 337 8.44 13.49 -0.71
C SER A 337 9.48 12.93 0.28
N CYS A 338 10.70 12.62 -0.19
CA CYS A 338 11.82 12.25 0.70
C CYS A 338 12.39 13.46 1.47
N ASP A 339 11.98 14.66 1.09
CA ASP A 339 12.17 15.90 1.84
C ASP A 339 10.80 16.57 2.06
N PRO A 340 10.04 16.13 3.09
CA PRO A 340 8.66 16.58 3.28
C PRO A 340 8.60 17.93 4.00
N ASN A 341 7.61 18.74 3.65
CA ASN A 341 7.30 20.01 4.30
C ASN A 341 6.25 19.90 5.40
N THR A 342 5.61 18.74 5.57
CA THR A 342 4.66 18.48 6.67
C THR A 342 5.09 17.27 7.49
N SER A 343 4.62 17.22 8.73
CA SER A 343 4.78 16.09 9.65
C SER A 343 3.46 15.72 10.29
N VAL A 344 3.22 14.42 10.43
CA VAL A 344 2.04 13.85 11.10
C VAL A 344 2.49 13.36 12.47
N ARG A 345 1.77 13.75 13.53
CA ARG A 345 2.15 13.46 14.93
C ARG A 345 0.94 13.09 15.77
N HIS A 346 1.13 12.12 16.67
CA HIS A 346 0.17 11.75 17.71
C HIS A 346 0.51 12.48 19.01
N LEU A 347 0.03 13.72 19.15
CA LEU A 347 0.35 14.58 20.30
C LEU A 347 -0.58 14.33 21.51
N ASP A 348 -1.81 13.85 21.29
CA ASP A 348 -2.83 13.68 22.32
C ASP A 348 -2.78 12.27 22.98
N GLN A 349 -1.59 11.81 23.38
CA GLN A 349 -1.33 10.43 23.82
C GLN A 349 -2.21 9.94 24.99
N ARG A 350 -2.66 10.86 25.86
CA ARG A 350 -3.43 10.53 27.07
C ARG A 350 -4.94 10.42 26.87
N SER A 351 -5.48 11.04 25.82
CA SER A 351 -6.93 11.21 25.67
C SER A 351 -7.47 10.85 24.29
N ALA A 352 -6.62 10.87 23.26
CA ALA A 352 -6.96 10.53 21.89
C ALA A 352 -5.69 10.06 21.15
N LEU A 353 -5.16 8.90 21.52
CA LEU A 353 -3.90 8.39 20.98
C LEU A 353 -3.97 8.28 19.44
N SER A 354 -5.11 7.89 18.91
CA SER A 354 -5.35 7.79 17.47
C SER A 354 -5.66 9.12 16.76
N ARG A 355 -5.62 10.27 17.43
CA ARG A 355 -5.78 11.58 16.76
C ARG A 355 -4.44 12.02 16.19
N ILE A 356 -4.44 12.40 14.92
CA ILE A 356 -3.28 13.00 14.29
C ILE A 356 -3.33 14.53 14.38
N THR A 357 -2.14 15.12 14.46
CA THR A 357 -1.88 16.56 14.28
C THR A 357 -0.92 16.70 13.11
N VAL A 358 -1.30 17.50 12.11
CA VAL A 358 -0.44 17.79 10.96
C VAL A 358 0.19 19.15 11.14
N LEU A 359 1.52 19.17 11.14
CA LEU A 359 2.35 20.35 11.42
C LEU A 359 3.22 20.69 10.21
N ALA A 360 3.42 21.98 9.95
CA ALA A 360 4.42 22.43 8.99
C ALA A 360 5.84 22.21 9.56
N LYS A 361 6.72 21.58 8.77
CA LYS A 361 8.14 21.33 9.13
C LYS A 361 9.07 22.47 8.75
N ARG A 362 8.61 23.35 7.86
CA ARG A 362 9.28 24.53 7.32
C ARG A 362 8.20 25.49 6.84
N PRO A 363 8.52 26.76 6.52
CA PRO A 363 7.55 27.64 5.87
C PRO A 363 7.02 27.01 4.57
N ILE A 364 5.70 27.11 4.35
CA ILE A 364 5.01 26.63 3.15
C ILE A 364 4.31 27.83 2.50
N LYS A 365 4.63 28.12 1.24
CA LYS A 365 4.01 29.22 0.51
C LYS A 365 2.65 28.84 -0.07
N ILE A 366 1.80 29.83 -0.27
CA ILE A 366 0.55 29.68 -1.02
C ILE A 366 0.80 28.95 -2.35
N GLY A 367 -0.03 27.94 -2.64
CA GLY A 367 0.07 27.09 -3.82
C GLY A 367 1.09 25.94 -3.74
N GLU A 368 1.97 25.91 -2.72
CA GLU A 368 2.83 24.74 -2.48
C GLU A 368 1.99 23.52 -2.08
N GLU A 369 2.43 22.35 -2.52
CA GLU A 369 1.83 21.09 -2.14
C GLU A 369 2.29 20.64 -0.75
N LEU A 370 1.36 20.15 0.06
CA LEU A 370 1.66 19.52 1.33
C LEU A 370 2.03 18.06 1.10
N VAL A 371 3.22 17.68 1.54
CA VAL A 371 3.79 16.34 1.34
C VAL A 371 4.37 15.78 2.63
N ILE A 372 4.24 14.47 2.80
CA ILE A 372 4.82 13.67 3.90
C ILE A 372 5.84 12.68 3.36
N THR A 373 6.55 11.96 4.23
CA THR A 373 7.34 10.80 3.82
C THR A 373 6.55 9.51 4.08
N TYR A 374 6.61 8.58 3.13
CA TYR A 374 5.93 7.28 3.20
C TYR A 374 6.87 6.17 3.67
N VAL A 375 8.17 6.45 3.62
CA VAL A 375 9.26 5.55 3.94
C VAL A 375 10.16 6.20 4.98
N ASN A 376 11.03 5.41 5.61
CA ASN A 376 11.95 5.95 6.60
C ASN A 376 12.94 6.94 5.94
N PRO A 377 12.90 8.24 6.30
CA PRO A 377 13.74 9.26 5.66
C PRO A 377 15.23 9.11 6.00
N LYS A 378 15.59 8.28 6.99
CA LYS A 378 16.98 7.98 7.37
C LYS A 378 17.67 7.00 6.42
N LEU A 379 16.91 6.26 5.61
CA LEU A 379 17.47 5.33 4.64
C LEU A 379 18.20 6.06 3.50
N GLY A 380 19.19 5.42 2.91
CA GLY A 380 19.91 5.90 1.72
C GLY A 380 19.02 5.93 0.46
N TYR A 381 19.49 6.61 -0.58
CA TYR A 381 18.74 6.82 -1.82
C TYR A 381 18.17 5.52 -2.43
N LYS A 382 19.03 4.51 -2.64
CA LYS A 382 18.66 3.23 -3.28
C LYS A 382 17.56 2.53 -2.46
N ALA A 383 17.76 2.39 -1.15
CA ALA A 383 16.78 1.78 -0.24
C ALA A 383 15.43 2.51 -0.21
N ARG A 384 15.41 3.86 -0.15
CA ARG A 384 14.15 4.62 -0.22
C ARG A 384 13.42 4.40 -1.54
N GLN A 385 14.11 4.42 -2.67
CA GLN A 385 13.49 4.16 -3.98
C GLN A 385 12.92 2.75 -4.06
N ASP A 386 13.62 1.76 -3.51
CA ASP A 386 13.18 0.37 -3.50
C ASP A 386 11.94 0.15 -2.63
N GLU A 387 11.87 0.72 -1.43
CA GLU A 387 10.67 0.70 -0.57
C GLU A 387 9.49 1.44 -1.23
N LEU A 388 9.75 2.56 -1.91
CA LEU A 388 8.70 3.34 -2.58
C LEU A 388 8.03 2.60 -3.74
N ARG A 389 8.64 1.54 -4.29
CA ARG A 389 7.97 0.68 -5.28
C ARG A 389 6.71 0.03 -4.74
N GLY A 390 6.62 -0.20 -3.42
CA GLY A 390 5.43 -0.69 -2.73
C GLY A 390 4.20 0.21 -2.86
N TRP A 391 4.40 1.48 -3.22
CA TRP A 391 3.34 2.48 -3.34
C TRP A 391 2.83 2.66 -4.76
N GLY A 392 3.46 2.03 -5.75
CA GLY A 392 2.96 1.97 -7.13
C GLY A 392 3.01 3.30 -7.92
N PHE A 393 3.50 4.41 -7.36
CA PHE A 393 3.60 5.69 -8.08
C PHE A 393 4.88 5.84 -8.92
N GLY A 394 5.74 4.81 -8.94
CA GLY A 394 7.04 4.82 -9.62
C GLY A 394 8.14 5.54 -8.83
N SER A 395 9.27 5.83 -9.49
CA SER A 395 10.41 6.47 -8.83
C SER A 395 10.09 7.87 -8.33
N CYS A 396 10.52 8.17 -7.09
CA CYS A 396 10.40 9.48 -6.50
C CYS A 396 11.40 10.45 -7.13
N THR A 397 10.92 11.63 -7.54
CA THR A 397 11.70 12.67 -8.22
C THR A 397 11.70 13.98 -7.43
N CYS A 398 11.58 13.92 -6.10
CA CYS A 398 11.75 15.10 -5.24
C CYS A 398 13.18 15.65 -5.33
N SER A 399 13.40 16.90 -4.87
CA SER A 399 14.71 17.58 -4.88
C SER A 399 15.83 16.68 -4.32
N ARG A 400 15.63 16.15 -3.11
CA ARG A 400 16.58 15.24 -2.45
C ARG A 400 16.93 14.02 -3.31
N CYS A 401 15.94 13.37 -3.92
CA CYS A 401 16.18 12.20 -4.77
C CYS A 401 16.90 12.57 -6.07
N VAL A 402 16.60 13.72 -6.67
CA VAL A 402 17.29 14.20 -7.88
C VAL A 402 18.76 14.50 -7.58
N GLU A 403 19.04 15.12 -6.43
CA GLU A 403 20.39 15.43 -5.98
C GLU A 403 21.19 14.15 -5.65
N GLU A 404 20.64 13.28 -4.80
CA GLU A 404 21.30 12.02 -4.43
C GLU A 404 21.52 11.10 -5.64
N ALA A 405 20.59 11.06 -6.61
CA ALA A 405 20.77 10.32 -7.86
C ALA A 405 21.94 10.85 -8.71
N ARG A 406 22.20 12.16 -8.68
CA ARG A 406 23.37 12.75 -9.36
C ARG A 406 24.66 12.35 -8.66
N MET A 407 24.68 12.37 -7.33
CA MET A 407 25.84 11.97 -6.52
C MET A 407 26.22 10.51 -6.75
N VAL A 408 25.24 9.60 -6.75
CA VAL A 408 25.48 8.16 -7.02
C VAL A 408 26.06 7.92 -8.42
N ARG A 409 25.64 8.70 -9.44
CA ARG A 409 26.16 8.58 -10.81
C ARG A 409 27.59 9.12 -10.98
N GLN A 410 28.01 10.02 -10.08
CA GLN A 410 29.32 10.67 -10.11
C GLN A 410 30.34 9.99 -9.20
N ALA A 411 29.91 9.06 -8.34
CA ALA A 411 30.80 8.27 -7.51
C ALA A 411 31.68 7.38 -8.40
N PRO A 412 33.02 7.40 -8.24
CA PRO A 412 33.86 6.38 -8.85
C PRO A 412 33.48 5.02 -8.29
N ALA A 413 33.49 3.97 -9.12
CA ALA A 413 33.25 2.60 -8.66
C ALA A 413 34.34 2.24 -7.63
N THR A 414 34.01 2.26 -6.33
CA THR A 414 34.90 1.80 -5.26
C THR A 414 34.55 0.36 -4.89
N ASN A 415 35.55 -0.37 -4.40
CA ASN A 415 35.42 -1.75 -3.91
C ASN A 415 34.38 -1.91 -2.77
N ASP A 416 33.93 -0.81 -2.16
CA ASP A 416 32.92 -0.81 -1.10
C ASP A 416 31.55 -1.33 -1.58
N GLU A 417 31.19 -1.15 -2.86
CA GLU A 417 29.93 -1.70 -3.39
C GLU A 417 29.92 -3.24 -3.45
N LEU A 418 31.09 -3.90 -3.43
CA LEU A 418 31.20 -5.36 -3.35
C LEU A 418 31.05 -5.86 -1.91
N ASP A 419 31.52 -5.08 -0.92
CA ASP A 419 31.39 -5.41 0.50
C ASP A 419 29.96 -5.18 1.00
N ASP A 420 29.30 -4.09 0.57
CA ASP A 420 27.88 -3.86 0.86
C ASP A 420 26.98 -4.95 0.25
N LEU A 421 27.30 -5.41 -0.97
CA LEU A 421 26.57 -6.51 -1.63
C LEU A 421 26.83 -7.85 -0.94
N ALA A 422 28.05 -8.08 -0.43
CA ALA A 422 28.40 -9.27 0.32
C ALA A 422 27.68 -9.32 1.67
N ASP A 423 27.51 -8.19 2.34
CA ASP A 423 26.80 -8.10 3.61
C ASP A 423 25.27 -8.19 3.43
N GLU A 424 24.71 -7.62 2.36
CA GLU A 424 23.31 -7.83 1.97
C GLU A 424 23.03 -9.31 1.59
N LEU A 425 23.96 -9.97 0.89
CA LEU A 425 23.85 -11.40 0.54
C LEU A 425 23.95 -12.32 1.77
N LYS A 426 24.84 -12.01 2.72
CA LYS A 426 24.95 -12.74 3.99
C LYS A 426 23.69 -12.61 4.84
N ALA A 427 23.15 -11.39 4.94
CA ALA A 427 21.90 -11.13 5.64
C ALA A 427 20.70 -11.83 4.98
N GLY A 428 20.63 -11.84 3.64
CA GLY A 428 19.57 -12.51 2.88
C GLY A 428 19.63 -14.04 2.88
N LEU A 429 20.81 -14.63 3.09
CA LEU A 429 21.02 -16.09 3.15
C LEU A 429 21.05 -16.63 4.59
N GLY A 430 20.90 -15.76 5.61
CA GLY A 430 20.89 -16.16 7.02
C GLY A 430 22.25 -16.69 7.51
N VAL A 431 23.34 -16.31 6.85
CA VAL A 431 24.70 -16.67 7.27
C VAL A 431 25.28 -15.43 7.96
N ILE A 432 25.29 -15.45 9.29
CA ILE A 432 25.99 -14.43 10.09
C ILE A 432 27.49 -14.67 9.98
#